data_AF-A0A8T0MZZ9-F1
#
_entry.id   AF-A0A8T0MZZ9-F1
#
_cell.length_a   1.000
_cell.length_b   1.000
_cell.length_c   1.000
_cell.angle_alpha   90.00
_cell.angle_beta   90.00
_cell.angle_gamma   90.00
#
_symmetry.space_group_name_H-M   'P 1'
#
loop_
_entity.id
_entity.type
_entity.pdbx_description
1 polymer ?
#
loop_
_entity_poly.entity_id
_entity_poly.type
_entity_poly.pdbx_seq_one_letter_code
_entity_poly.pdbx_strand_id
1 'polypeptide(L)'
;MGGILKDCMRFQSFYDEIERRHPSGIPYTEHIKEAQARYARADPKTKSFTFIHCWLEVRHTEKFLSLQEAMKQSRRPSTSDKRATPAEDEGNEAGQDSTPANSSMPAAKQDRPPGRKQSKEKVKRNGRGVDECIEVWGSFVQMKVEEAKQKNERWKEATRIEQKKLEESTRLEEKRLEIKERRLMWEQEQKIMFCDLSSMDESQRAYVRVMRAHIAAAKVASLNSGASEHASGAAGDDVSSA
;
A
#
# COMPACT_ATOMS: atom_id res chain seq x y z
N MET A 1 -1.36 -16.04 29.37
CA MET A 1 -0.58 -15.85 28.12
C MET A 1 -1.07 -16.82 27.03
N GLY A 2 -2.26 -16.62 26.47
CA GLY A 2 -2.81 -17.50 25.42
C GLY A 2 -3.57 -16.79 24.29
N GLY A 3 -3.85 -15.49 24.43
CA GLY A 3 -4.61 -14.72 23.45
C GLY A 3 -3.86 -14.53 22.13
N ILE A 4 -2.59 -14.12 22.19
CA ILE A 4 -1.78 -13.84 20.99
C ILE A 4 -1.65 -15.09 20.11
N LEU A 5 -1.30 -16.24 20.69
CA LEU A 5 -1.17 -17.49 19.94
C LEU A 5 -2.50 -17.88 19.30
N LYS A 6 -3.62 -17.76 20.04
CA LYS A 6 -4.96 -18.08 19.53
C LYS A 6 -5.35 -17.17 18.36
N ASP A 7 -5.06 -15.88 18.46
CA ASP A 7 -5.36 -14.90 17.42
C ASP A 7 -4.49 -15.14 16.18
N CYS A 8 -3.19 -15.42 16.35
CA CYS A 8 -2.29 -15.80 15.25
C CYS A 8 -2.73 -17.11 14.56
N MET A 9 -3.17 -18.12 15.31
CA MET A 9 -3.68 -19.37 14.74
C MET A 9 -4.99 -19.18 13.97
N ARG A 10 -5.88 -18.33 14.50
CA ARG A 10 -7.12 -17.97 13.82
C ARG A 10 -6.83 -17.22 12.53
N PHE A 11 -5.93 -16.24 12.56
CA PHE A 11 -5.50 -15.50 11.38
C PHE A 11 -4.87 -16.41 10.31
N GLN A 12 -3.99 -17.33 10.73
CA GLN A 12 -3.38 -18.34 9.84
C GLN A 12 -4.45 -19.15 9.09
N SER A 13 -5.55 -19.53 9.74
CA SER A 13 -6.60 -20.32 9.10
C SER A 13 -7.30 -19.60 7.94
N PHE A 14 -7.50 -18.28 8.05
CA PHE A 14 -8.04 -17.47 6.95
C PHE A 14 -7.04 -17.32 5.83
N TYR A 15 -5.78 -17.11 6.18
CA TYR A 15 -4.69 -16.95 5.23
C TYR A 15 -4.47 -18.23 4.40
N ASP A 16 -4.45 -19.42 5.02
CA ASP A 16 -4.37 -20.73 4.33
C ASP A 16 -5.55 -20.96 3.37
N GLU A 17 -6.73 -20.42 3.69
CA GLU A 17 -7.91 -20.53 2.83
C GLU A 17 -7.82 -19.62 1.61
N ILE A 18 -7.23 -18.45 1.77
CA ILE A 18 -6.96 -17.52 0.67
C ILE A 18 -5.90 -18.12 -0.26
N GLU A 19 -4.79 -18.64 0.27
CA GLU A 19 -3.75 -19.30 -0.55
C GLU A 19 -4.28 -20.49 -1.36
N ARG A 20 -5.28 -21.23 -0.83
CA ARG A 20 -5.91 -22.35 -1.57
C ARG A 20 -6.83 -21.90 -2.70
N ARG A 21 -7.38 -20.68 -2.66
CA ARG A 21 -8.37 -20.21 -3.64
C ARG A 21 -7.76 -19.39 -4.79
N HIS A 22 -6.61 -18.75 -4.59
CA HIS A 22 -6.07 -17.77 -5.53
C HIS A 22 -5.00 -18.40 -6.43
N PRO A 23 -5.27 -18.67 -7.72
CA PRO A 23 -4.25 -19.09 -8.67
C PRO A 23 -3.24 -17.95 -8.97
N SER A 24 -2.07 -18.34 -9.50
CA SER A 24 -0.83 -17.56 -9.60
C SER A 24 -0.97 -16.14 -10.19
N GLY A 25 -0.22 -15.19 -9.62
CA GLY A 25 -0.07 -13.82 -10.14
C GLY A 25 -0.43 -12.69 -9.17
N ILE A 26 -1.01 -13.01 -8.01
CA ILE A 26 -1.42 -12.03 -7.01
C ILE A 26 -0.29 -11.81 -5.98
N PRO A 27 0.09 -10.55 -5.67
CA PRO A 27 1.16 -10.29 -4.74
C PRO A 27 0.75 -10.64 -3.30
N TYR A 28 1.71 -11.17 -2.53
CA TYR A 28 1.56 -11.59 -1.13
C TYR A 28 0.89 -10.56 -0.22
N THR A 29 1.07 -9.27 -0.50
CA THR A 29 0.46 -8.16 0.22
C THR A 29 -1.08 -8.17 0.15
N GLU A 30 -1.66 -8.62 -0.96
CA GLU A 30 -3.11 -8.68 -1.12
C GLU A 30 -3.71 -9.85 -0.31
N HIS A 31 -3.02 -10.99 -0.23
CA HIS A 31 -3.44 -12.10 0.63
C HIS A 31 -3.52 -11.68 2.11
N ILE A 32 -2.57 -10.86 2.58
CA ILE A 32 -2.59 -10.34 3.96
C ILE A 32 -3.77 -9.37 4.17
N LYS A 33 -4.00 -8.44 3.23
CA LYS A 33 -5.11 -7.49 3.32
C LYS A 33 -6.46 -8.20 3.35
N GLU A 34 -6.64 -9.21 2.51
CA GLU A 34 -7.86 -10.01 2.50
C GLU A 34 -8.03 -10.82 3.79
N ALA A 35 -6.95 -11.44 4.30
CA ALA A 35 -6.99 -12.15 5.58
C ALA A 35 -7.36 -11.21 6.75
N GLN A 36 -6.87 -9.97 6.75
CA GLN A 36 -7.25 -8.95 7.74
C GLN A 36 -8.73 -8.58 7.65
N ALA A 37 -9.26 -8.40 6.44
CA ALA A 37 -10.68 -8.11 6.24
C ALA A 37 -11.57 -9.28 6.71
N ARG A 38 -11.18 -10.53 6.43
CA ARG A 38 -11.91 -11.72 6.92
C ARG A 38 -11.84 -11.85 8.43
N TYR A 39 -10.68 -11.57 9.03
CA TYR A 39 -10.52 -11.60 10.48
C TYR A 39 -11.41 -10.56 11.17
N ALA A 40 -11.42 -9.32 10.67
CA ALA A 40 -12.25 -8.24 11.21
C ALA A 40 -13.76 -8.56 11.11
N ARG A 41 -14.20 -9.15 10.00
CA ARG A 41 -15.60 -9.59 9.83
C ARG A 41 -16.00 -10.73 10.76
N ALA A 42 -15.05 -11.58 11.13
CA ALA A 42 -15.29 -12.70 12.04
C ALA A 42 -15.18 -12.31 13.53
N ASP A 43 -14.68 -11.11 13.84
CA ASP A 43 -14.59 -10.61 15.21
C ASP A 43 -15.91 -9.92 15.63
N PRO A 44 -16.50 -10.26 16.79
CA PRO A 44 -17.74 -9.64 17.26
C PRO A 44 -17.65 -8.11 17.44
N LYS A 45 -16.43 -7.58 17.59
CA LYS A 45 -16.17 -6.15 17.80
C LYS A 45 -15.55 -5.49 16.56
N THR A 46 -15.61 -6.17 15.41
CA THR A 46 -15.05 -5.73 14.11
C THR A 46 -13.59 -5.29 14.15
N LYS A 47 -12.81 -5.81 15.10
CA LYS A 47 -11.42 -5.40 15.28
C LYS A 47 -10.52 -6.03 14.23
N SER A 48 -9.68 -5.22 13.61
CA SER A 48 -8.60 -5.71 12.75
C SER A 48 -7.60 -6.52 13.58
N PHE A 49 -6.97 -7.50 12.94
CA PHE A 49 -5.90 -8.27 13.57
C PHE A 49 -4.67 -7.38 13.81
N THR A 50 -4.29 -7.19 15.07
CA THR A 50 -3.22 -6.26 15.49
C THR A 50 -1.83 -6.89 15.54
N PHE A 51 -1.73 -8.22 15.54
CA PHE A 51 -0.47 -8.95 15.71
C PHE A 51 0.13 -9.48 14.40
N ILE A 52 -0.01 -8.72 13.30
CA ILE A 52 0.54 -9.10 11.99
C ILE A 52 2.03 -9.39 12.05
N HIS A 53 2.78 -8.51 12.73
CA HIS A 53 4.23 -8.67 12.89
C HIS A 53 4.57 -9.99 13.59
N CYS A 54 3.97 -10.22 14.75
CA CYS A 54 4.18 -11.46 15.51
C CYS A 54 3.80 -12.70 14.70
N TRP A 55 2.71 -12.63 13.93
CA TRP A 55 2.30 -13.73 13.07
C TRP A 55 3.31 -14.01 11.94
N LEU A 56 3.84 -12.97 11.29
CA LEU A 56 4.86 -13.11 10.23
C LEU A 56 6.14 -13.77 10.77
N GLU A 57 6.54 -13.45 12.00
CA GLU A 57 7.72 -14.03 12.65
C GLU A 57 7.51 -15.51 13.00
N VAL A 58 6.33 -15.88 13.51
CA VAL A 58 6.12 -17.24 14.02
C VAL A 58 5.62 -18.22 12.96
N ARG A 59 4.98 -17.76 11.87
CA ARG A 59 4.24 -18.63 10.93
C ARG A 59 5.07 -19.71 10.24
N HIS A 60 6.37 -19.48 10.07
CA HIS A 60 7.29 -20.42 9.42
C HIS A 60 8.12 -21.23 10.43
N THR A 61 7.95 -20.99 11.73
CA THR A 61 8.71 -21.73 12.75
C THR A 61 8.15 -23.15 12.90
N GLU A 62 9.04 -24.14 13.05
CA GLU A 62 8.62 -25.54 13.24
C GLU A 62 7.63 -25.70 14.40
N LYS A 63 7.83 -24.98 15.50
CA LYS A 63 6.92 -24.99 16.66
C LYS A 63 5.50 -24.56 16.29
N PHE A 64 5.36 -23.53 15.46
CA PHE A 64 4.05 -23.03 15.04
C PHE A 64 3.39 -23.97 14.04
N LEU A 65 4.15 -24.55 13.11
CA LEU A 65 3.66 -25.57 12.18
C LEU A 65 3.20 -26.84 12.91
N SER A 66 3.98 -27.34 13.88
CA SER A 66 3.58 -28.48 14.72
C SER A 66 2.32 -28.19 15.54
N LEU A 67 2.14 -26.96 16.03
CA LEU A 67 0.91 -26.54 16.72
C LEU A 67 -0.28 -26.48 15.76
N GLN A 68 -0.06 -26.03 14.52
CA GLN A 68 -1.08 -26.00 13.48
C GLN A 68 -1.55 -27.41 13.12
N GLU A 69 -0.62 -28.36 12.98
CA GLU A 69 -0.90 -29.77 12.73
C GLU A 69 -1.64 -30.43 13.88
N ALA A 70 -1.20 -30.20 15.13
CA ALA A 70 -1.88 -30.70 16.32
C ALA A 70 -3.34 -30.19 16.39
N MET A 71 -3.59 -28.93 16.02
CA MET A 71 -4.94 -28.37 15.98
C MET A 71 -5.79 -28.95 14.84
N LYS A 72 -5.17 -29.26 13.68
CA LYS A 72 -5.83 -29.97 12.57
C LYS A 72 -6.20 -31.41 12.94
N GLN A 73 -5.33 -32.10 13.68
CA GLN A 73 -5.56 -33.47 14.17
C GLN A 73 -6.65 -33.52 15.25
N SER A 74 -6.70 -32.54 16.16
CA SER A 74 -7.73 -32.44 17.20
C SER A 74 -9.14 -32.12 16.66
N ARG A 75 -9.26 -31.60 15.43
CA ARG A 75 -10.55 -31.32 14.78
C ARG A 75 -11.07 -32.46 13.92
N ARG A 76 -10.31 -33.56 13.76
CA ARG A 76 -10.86 -34.77 13.15
C ARG A 76 -11.87 -35.37 14.14
N PRO A 77 -13.12 -35.63 13.75
CA PRO A 77 -13.96 -36.50 14.57
C PRO A 77 -13.19 -37.81 14.73
N SER A 78 -13.08 -38.28 15.97
CA SER A 78 -12.61 -39.64 16.23
C SER A 78 -13.53 -40.59 15.48
N THR A 79 -13.11 -41.05 14.30
CA THR A 79 -13.78 -42.13 13.59
C THR A 79 -13.41 -43.43 14.29
N SER A 80 -13.95 -43.61 15.50
CA SER A 80 -14.21 -44.93 16.06
C SER A 80 -15.67 -45.25 15.73
N ASP A 81 -15.98 -45.38 14.45
CA ASP A 81 -17.24 -46.00 14.05
C ASP A 81 -17.01 -46.96 12.89
N LYS A 82 -17.51 -48.16 13.14
CA LYS A 82 -17.22 -49.37 12.41
C LYS A 82 -17.86 -49.29 11.04
N ARG A 83 -17.04 -49.64 10.04
CA ARG A 83 -17.40 -49.85 8.65
C ARG A 83 -18.56 -50.85 8.53
N ALA A 84 -19.65 -50.44 7.90
CA ALA A 84 -20.58 -51.31 7.16
C ALA A 84 -20.44 -50.87 5.68
N THR A 85 -20.31 -51.72 4.66
CA THR A 85 -21.18 -52.81 4.15
C THR A 85 -20.43 -53.47 2.95
N PRO A 86 -20.97 -54.41 2.12
CA PRO A 86 -22.23 -55.20 2.18
C PRO A 86 -22.04 -56.73 1.93
N ALA A 87 -23.16 -57.47 2.08
CA ALA A 87 -23.58 -58.66 1.33
C ALA A 87 -23.85 -59.93 2.18
N GLU A 88 -25.13 -60.32 2.13
CA GLU A 88 -25.67 -61.70 2.05
C GLU A 88 -25.89 -62.53 3.34
N ASP A 89 -27.19 -62.72 3.59
CA ASP A 89 -27.89 -63.99 3.87
C ASP A 89 -27.80 -64.64 5.28
N GLU A 90 -28.99 -64.70 5.89
CA GLU A 90 -29.57 -65.73 6.78
C GLU A 90 -28.68 -66.46 7.82
N GLY A 91 -29.12 -66.44 9.10
CA GLY A 91 -28.82 -67.56 10.03
C GLY A 91 -28.49 -67.23 11.50
N ASN A 92 -29.54 -67.07 12.30
CA ASN A 92 -29.80 -67.67 13.62
C ASN A 92 -28.63 -68.01 14.61
N GLU A 93 -28.70 -67.37 15.79
CA GLU A 93 -28.48 -67.82 17.19
C GLU A 93 -27.51 -68.97 17.56
N ALA A 94 -26.80 -68.70 18.68
CA ALA A 94 -26.49 -69.61 19.80
C ALA A 94 -25.06 -70.14 20.00
N GLY A 95 -24.64 -70.06 21.29
CA GLY A 95 -23.71 -70.98 21.95
C GLY A 95 -22.27 -70.50 22.03
N GLN A 96 -21.69 -70.24 23.23
CA GLN A 96 -21.13 -71.25 24.15
C GLN A 96 -20.04 -72.07 23.45
N ASP A 97 -18.82 -72.28 23.94
CA ASP A 97 -18.18 -72.18 25.24
C ASP A 97 -16.70 -72.56 25.02
N SER A 98 -15.89 -72.51 26.07
CA SER A 98 -14.70 -73.36 26.28
C SER A 98 -13.34 -72.97 25.66
N THR A 99 -12.54 -72.30 26.49
CA THR A 99 -11.11 -72.60 26.76
C THR A 99 -10.85 -74.13 26.98
N PRO A 100 -9.62 -74.71 26.94
CA PRO A 100 -8.38 -74.11 27.48
C PRO A 100 -7.00 -74.54 26.87
N ALA A 101 -5.98 -73.80 27.34
CA ALA A 101 -4.59 -74.19 27.66
C ALA A 101 -3.66 -74.80 26.60
N ASN A 102 -2.49 -74.17 26.35
CA ASN A 102 -1.21 -74.59 26.94
C ASN A 102 -0.03 -73.66 26.56
N SER A 103 0.78 -73.33 27.58
CA SER A 103 2.25 -73.15 27.60
C SER A 103 2.97 -71.90 27.05
N SER A 104 3.70 -71.31 28.01
CA SER A 104 5.08 -70.83 27.94
C SER A 104 5.40 -69.50 27.23
N MET A 105 5.67 -68.49 28.07
CA MET A 105 6.48 -67.32 27.75
C MET A 105 7.96 -67.70 27.58
N PRO A 106 8.73 -66.91 26.80
CA PRO A 106 9.77 -66.13 27.46
C PRO A 106 9.87 -64.67 26.99
N ALA A 107 10.37 -63.85 27.92
CA ALA A 107 10.50 -62.41 27.83
C ALA A 107 11.44 -61.92 26.72
N ALA A 108 10.94 -61.04 25.85
CA ALA A 108 11.74 -60.21 24.96
C ALA A 108 11.75 -58.75 25.46
N LYS A 109 12.95 -58.25 25.73
CA LYS A 109 13.28 -56.91 26.21
C LYS A 109 12.76 -55.87 25.21
N GLN A 110 11.80 -55.04 25.62
CA GLN A 110 11.51 -53.79 24.90
C GLN A 110 12.41 -52.68 25.46
N ASP A 111 13.46 -52.35 24.71
CA ASP A 111 14.25 -51.15 24.95
C ASP A 111 13.37 -49.91 24.72
N ARG A 112 13.19 -49.13 25.79
CA ARG A 112 12.50 -47.84 25.72
C ARG A 112 13.40 -46.83 24.99
N PRO A 113 12.87 -46.00 24.09
CA PRO A 113 13.68 -45.01 23.39
C PRO A 113 14.31 -44.02 24.39
N PRO A 114 15.59 -43.63 24.17
CA PRO A 114 16.34 -42.80 25.10
C PRO A 114 15.69 -41.42 25.26
N GLY A 115 15.55 -41.00 26.51
CA GLY A 115 14.82 -39.80 26.90
C GLY A 115 15.47 -38.48 26.46
N ARG A 116 14.59 -37.52 26.23
CA ARG A 116 14.69 -36.09 25.84
C ARG A 116 15.81 -35.22 26.47
N LYS A 117 16.68 -35.73 27.35
CA LYS A 117 17.70 -34.94 28.06
C LYS A 117 19.04 -34.82 27.33
N GLN A 118 19.45 -35.76 26.47
CA GLN A 118 20.74 -35.67 25.78
C GLN A 118 20.69 -34.88 24.46
N SER A 119 19.50 -34.72 23.86
CA SER A 119 19.31 -33.94 22.63
C SER A 119 19.44 -32.43 22.85
N LYS A 120 19.37 -31.96 24.11
CA LYS A 120 19.44 -30.53 24.43
C LYS A 120 20.88 -30.01 24.57
N GLU A 121 21.86 -30.89 24.75
CA GLU A 121 23.24 -30.48 25.04
C GLU A 121 24.12 -30.35 23.78
N LYS A 122 23.83 -31.08 22.71
CA LYS A 122 24.63 -31.05 21.47
C LYS A 122 24.38 -29.84 20.56
N VAL A 123 23.30 -29.07 20.78
CA VAL A 123 23.01 -27.83 20.02
C VAL A 123 23.80 -26.62 20.54
N LYS A 124 24.52 -26.74 21.67
CA LYS A 124 25.29 -25.62 22.23
C LYS A 124 26.67 -25.40 21.57
N ARG A 125 27.12 -26.28 20.65
CA ARG A 125 28.48 -26.22 20.08
C ARG A 125 28.60 -25.47 18.75
N ASN A 126 27.52 -25.12 18.08
CA ASN A 126 27.59 -24.47 16.76
C ASN A 126 26.96 -23.07 16.79
N GLY A 127 27.68 -22.12 17.40
CA GLY A 127 27.33 -20.69 17.39
C GLY A 127 27.33 -20.01 16.01
N ARG A 128 27.33 -20.76 14.90
CA ARG A 128 27.28 -20.23 13.54
C ARG A 128 25.86 -19.90 13.03
N GLY A 129 24.83 -20.56 13.54
CA GLY A 129 23.45 -20.33 13.07
C GLY A 129 22.76 -19.09 13.67
N VAL A 130 23.22 -18.62 14.84
CA VAL A 130 22.67 -17.42 15.49
C VAL A 130 23.17 -16.15 14.80
N ASP A 131 24.43 -16.16 14.36
CA ASP A 131 25.09 -15.05 13.67
C ASP A 131 24.45 -14.80 12.28
N GLU A 132 24.25 -15.86 11.49
CA GLU A 132 23.57 -15.81 10.19
C GLU A 132 22.11 -15.33 10.30
N CYS A 133 21.39 -15.73 11.36
CA CYS A 133 20.03 -15.22 11.64
C CYS A 133 20.02 -13.73 12.02
N ILE A 134 21.05 -13.23 12.71
CA ILE A 134 21.20 -11.82 13.05
C ILE A 134 21.50 -11.00 11.79
N GLU A 135 22.35 -11.50 10.88
CA GLU A 135 22.67 -10.85 9.61
C GLU A 135 21.47 -10.77 8.65
N VAL A 136 20.69 -11.86 8.53
CA VAL A 136 19.45 -11.88 7.73
C VAL A 136 18.42 -10.88 8.29
N TRP A 137 18.32 -10.78 9.62
CA TRP A 137 17.45 -9.78 10.26
C TRP A 137 17.92 -8.35 10.03
N GLY A 138 19.23 -8.10 10.17
CA GLY A 138 19.84 -6.81 9.86
C GLY A 138 19.57 -6.38 8.42
N SER A 139 19.71 -7.30 7.47
CA SER A 139 19.44 -7.07 6.04
C SER A 139 17.96 -6.77 5.77
N PHE A 140 17.05 -7.47 6.43
CA PHE A 140 15.60 -7.22 6.31
C PHE A 140 15.21 -5.85 6.86
N VAL A 141 15.75 -5.45 8.01
CA VAL A 141 15.54 -4.12 8.60
C VAL A 141 16.09 -3.04 7.67
N GLN A 142 17.30 -3.21 7.14
CA GLN A 142 17.88 -2.29 6.17
C GLN A 142 17.03 -2.15 4.90
N MET A 143 16.55 -3.26 4.35
CA MET A 143 15.64 -3.25 3.20
C MET A 143 14.34 -2.48 3.50
N LYS A 144 13.77 -2.63 4.70
CA LYS A 144 12.55 -1.90 5.10
C LYS A 144 12.78 -0.41 5.31
N VAL A 145 13.94 -0.03 5.85
CA VAL A 145 14.36 1.36 5.97
C VAL A 145 14.53 1.98 4.57
N GLU A 146 15.18 1.28 3.65
CA GLU A 146 15.37 1.78 2.29
C GLU A 146 14.06 1.84 1.50
N GLU A 147 13.15 0.88 1.68
CA GLU A 147 11.80 0.93 1.11
C GLU A 147 11.01 2.15 1.63
N ALA A 148 11.09 2.45 2.94
CA ALA A 148 10.46 3.61 3.53
C ALA A 148 11.07 4.92 3.02
N LYS A 149 12.40 4.97 2.87
CA LYS A 149 13.12 6.11 2.29
C LYS A 149 12.72 6.32 0.82
N GLN A 150 12.66 5.27 0.01
CA GLN A 150 12.20 5.37 -1.38
C GLN A 150 10.76 5.85 -1.49
N LYS A 151 9.85 5.39 -0.61
CA LYS A 151 8.47 5.89 -0.57
C LYS A 151 8.42 7.36 -0.16
N ASN A 152 9.22 7.77 0.82
CA ASN A 152 9.31 9.17 1.24
C ASN A 152 9.83 10.06 0.11
N GLU A 153 10.88 9.65 -0.60
CA GLU A 153 11.41 10.39 -1.74
C GLU A 153 10.41 10.47 -2.90
N ARG A 154 9.70 9.38 -3.21
CA ARG A 154 8.60 9.39 -4.20
C ARG A 154 7.49 10.35 -3.79
N TRP A 155 7.12 10.35 -2.50
CA TRP A 155 6.08 11.24 -1.99
C TRP A 155 6.51 12.70 -2.06
N LYS A 156 7.73 13.04 -1.64
CA LYS A 156 8.29 14.40 -1.76
C LYS A 156 8.33 14.86 -3.21
N GLU A 157 8.78 14.01 -4.14
CA GLU A 157 8.82 14.37 -5.55
C GLU A 157 7.41 14.55 -6.13
N ALA A 158 6.46 13.70 -5.75
CA ALA A 158 5.05 13.87 -6.14
C ALA A 158 4.48 15.20 -5.64
N THR A 159 4.71 15.56 -4.37
CA THR A 159 4.30 16.84 -3.80
C THR A 159 4.97 18.02 -4.51
N ARG A 160 6.25 17.91 -4.85
CA ARG A 160 6.98 18.94 -5.60
C ARG A 160 6.42 19.14 -7.01
N ILE A 161 6.09 18.05 -7.71
CA ILE A 161 5.46 18.09 -9.03
C ILE A 161 4.07 18.72 -8.93
N GLU A 162 3.29 18.34 -7.93
CA GLU A 162 1.95 18.90 -7.69
C GLU A 162 2.01 20.40 -7.41
N GLN A 163 2.95 20.84 -6.56
CA GLN A 163 3.18 22.24 -6.29
C GLN A 163 3.55 23.02 -7.55
N LYS A 164 4.50 22.50 -8.36
CA LYS A 164 4.87 23.13 -9.64
C LYS A 164 3.71 23.23 -10.62
N LYS A 165 2.88 22.19 -10.71
CA LYS A 165 1.67 22.20 -11.56
C LYS A 165 0.67 23.25 -11.08
N LEU A 166 0.52 23.41 -9.76
CA LEU A 166 -0.34 24.43 -9.18
C LEU A 166 0.18 25.83 -9.52
N GLU A 167 1.48 26.09 -9.30
CA GLU A 167 2.13 27.37 -9.63
C GLU A 167 2.05 27.70 -11.13
N GLU A 168 2.24 26.71 -12.00
CA GLU A 168 2.08 26.89 -13.44
C GLU A 168 0.62 27.18 -13.81
N SER A 169 -0.33 26.45 -13.22
CA SER A 169 -1.75 26.65 -13.44
C SER A 169 -2.21 28.05 -13.00
N THR A 170 -1.78 28.53 -11.83
CA THR A 170 -2.11 29.88 -11.36
C THR A 170 -1.49 30.93 -12.27
N ARG A 171 -0.23 30.78 -12.65
CA ARG A 171 0.45 31.68 -13.60
C ARG A 171 -0.25 31.74 -14.96
N LEU A 172 -0.73 30.61 -15.46
CA LEU A 172 -1.47 30.56 -16.73
C LEU A 172 -2.83 31.25 -16.62
N GLU A 173 -3.55 31.06 -15.52
CA GLU A 173 -4.85 31.73 -15.32
C GLU A 173 -4.66 33.24 -15.12
N GLU A 174 -3.62 33.68 -14.41
CA GLU A 174 -3.25 35.11 -14.30
C GLU A 174 -3.00 35.73 -15.67
N LYS A 175 -2.15 35.10 -16.50
CA LYS A 175 -1.92 35.56 -17.88
C LYS A 175 -3.20 35.58 -18.71
N ARG A 176 -4.07 34.59 -18.52
CA ARG A 176 -5.36 34.52 -19.20
C ARG A 176 -6.27 35.66 -18.78
N LEU A 177 -6.31 36.01 -17.50
CA LEU A 177 -7.05 37.16 -16.98
C LEU A 177 -6.47 38.47 -17.51
N GLU A 178 -5.15 38.64 -17.50
CA GLU A 178 -4.48 39.83 -18.06
C GLU A 178 -4.84 40.04 -19.54
N ILE A 179 -4.83 38.97 -20.35
CA ILE A 179 -5.22 39.03 -21.77
C ILE A 179 -6.71 39.41 -21.90
N LYS A 180 -7.60 38.83 -21.06
CA LYS A 180 -9.03 39.16 -21.07
C LYS A 180 -9.27 40.63 -20.68
N GLU A 181 -8.61 41.12 -19.63
CA GLU A 181 -8.70 42.52 -19.19
C GLU A 181 -8.21 43.47 -20.27
N ARG A 182 -7.04 43.19 -20.86
CA ARG A 182 -6.50 43.98 -21.97
C ARG A 182 -7.45 44.00 -23.17
N ARG A 183 -8.07 42.87 -23.50
CA ARG A 183 -9.07 42.77 -24.56
C ARG A 183 -10.32 43.59 -24.25
N LEU A 184 -10.83 43.54 -23.02
CA LEU A 184 -12.00 44.30 -22.59
C LEU A 184 -11.73 45.81 -22.63
N MET A 185 -10.56 46.23 -22.16
CA MET A 185 -10.11 47.63 -22.26
C MET A 185 -10.02 48.08 -23.71
N TRP A 186 -9.42 47.27 -24.59
CA TRP A 186 -9.36 47.55 -26.02
C TRP A 186 -10.76 47.67 -26.64
N GLU A 187 -11.68 46.76 -26.34
CA GLU A 187 -13.06 46.80 -26.85
C GLU A 187 -13.80 48.07 -26.39
N GLN A 188 -13.60 48.51 -25.14
CA GLN A 188 -14.16 49.77 -24.63
C GLN A 188 -13.56 50.99 -25.33
N GLU A 189 -12.24 51.02 -25.52
CA GLU A 189 -11.55 52.09 -26.26
C GLU A 189 -12.04 52.17 -27.71
N GLN A 190 -12.17 51.03 -28.40
CA GLN A 190 -12.72 50.95 -29.76
C GLN A 190 -14.13 51.53 -29.81
N LYS A 191 -14.99 51.16 -28.86
CA LYS A 191 -16.35 51.69 -28.78
C LYS A 191 -16.37 53.22 -28.67
N ILE A 192 -15.46 53.81 -27.88
CA ILE A 192 -15.36 55.26 -27.72
C ILE A 192 -14.77 55.92 -28.99
N MET A 193 -13.70 55.37 -29.54
CA MET A 193 -13.00 55.89 -30.73
C MET A 193 -13.91 55.93 -31.95
N PHE A 194 -14.75 54.91 -32.14
CA PHE A 194 -15.62 54.75 -33.31
C PHE A 194 -17.09 55.12 -33.06
N CYS A 195 -17.44 55.63 -31.87
CA CYS A 195 -18.81 56.09 -31.60
C CYS A 195 -19.21 57.24 -32.54
N ASP A 196 -20.33 57.12 -33.25
CA ASP A 196 -20.86 58.25 -34.02
C ASP A 196 -21.38 59.35 -33.08
N LEU A 197 -21.08 60.60 -33.41
CA LEU A 197 -21.45 61.79 -32.63
C LEU A 197 -22.67 62.53 -33.21
N SER A 198 -23.15 62.12 -34.40
CA SER A 198 -24.20 62.84 -35.14
C SER A 198 -25.53 62.92 -34.38
N SER A 199 -25.84 61.90 -33.57
CA SER A 199 -27.11 61.75 -32.84
C SER A 199 -27.06 62.13 -31.35
N MET A 200 -25.91 62.56 -30.85
CA MET A 200 -25.70 62.87 -29.43
C MET A 200 -26.02 64.33 -29.09
N ASP A 201 -26.22 64.68 -27.81
CA ASP A 201 -26.26 66.08 -27.38
C ASP A 201 -24.84 66.66 -27.15
N GLU A 202 -24.71 67.97 -26.92
CA GLU A 202 -23.38 68.60 -26.83
C GLU A 202 -22.56 68.12 -25.63
N SER A 203 -23.21 67.83 -24.50
CA SER A 203 -22.52 67.36 -23.30
C SER A 203 -21.92 65.97 -23.52
N GLN A 204 -22.70 65.09 -24.16
CA GLN A 204 -22.25 63.75 -24.55
C GLN A 204 -21.11 63.81 -25.58
N ARG A 205 -21.23 64.67 -26.60
CA ARG A 205 -20.16 64.88 -27.59
C ARG A 205 -18.87 65.36 -26.94
N ALA A 206 -18.95 66.32 -26.02
CA ALA A 206 -17.80 66.82 -25.28
C ALA A 206 -17.12 65.69 -24.49
N TYR A 207 -17.89 64.87 -23.79
CA TYR A 207 -17.36 63.70 -23.06
C TYR A 207 -16.60 62.74 -23.99
N VAL A 208 -17.20 62.34 -25.12
CA VAL A 208 -16.54 61.41 -26.06
C VAL A 208 -15.26 62.02 -26.64
N ARG A 209 -15.24 63.31 -26.97
CA ARG A 209 -14.02 63.99 -27.46
C ARG A 209 -12.89 63.97 -26.41
N VAL A 210 -13.20 64.25 -25.15
CA VAL A 210 -12.23 64.19 -24.05
C VAL A 210 -11.69 62.77 -23.87
N MET A 211 -12.58 61.77 -23.85
CA MET A 211 -12.17 60.37 -23.69
C MET A 211 -11.30 59.89 -24.85
N ARG A 212 -11.60 60.28 -26.10
CA ARG A 212 -10.73 59.99 -27.25
C ARG A 212 -9.34 60.60 -27.10
N ALA A 213 -9.27 61.86 -26.69
CA ALA A 213 -7.99 62.54 -26.46
C ALA A 213 -7.19 61.84 -25.36
N HIS A 214 -7.83 61.44 -24.27
CA HIS A 214 -7.21 60.67 -23.18
C HIS A 214 -6.66 59.32 -23.67
N ILE A 215 -7.46 58.55 -24.40
CA ILE A 215 -7.05 57.25 -24.98
C ILE A 215 -5.85 57.46 -25.93
N ALA A 216 -5.91 58.44 -26.82
CA ALA A 216 -4.82 58.74 -27.76
C ALA A 216 -3.53 59.10 -27.02
N ALA A 217 -3.60 59.97 -26.00
CA ALA A 217 -2.45 60.34 -25.18
C ALA A 217 -1.86 59.13 -24.44
N ALA A 218 -2.70 58.26 -23.87
CA ALA A 218 -2.26 57.05 -23.19
C ALA A 218 -1.54 56.07 -24.14
N LYS A 219 -2.04 55.90 -25.38
CA LYS A 219 -1.37 55.07 -26.40
C LYS A 219 -0.01 55.64 -26.81
N VAL A 220 0.08 56.96 -27.00
CA VAL A 220 1.36 57.63 -27.29
C VAL A 220 2.35 57.45 -26.14
N ALA A 221 1.91 57.62 -24.88
CA ALA A 221 2.75 57.39 -23.71
C ALA A 221 3.26 55.94 -23.63
N SER A 222 2.40 54.95 -23.88
CA SER A 222 2.78 53.53 -23.87
C SER A 222 3.75 53.15 -24.99
N LEU A 223 3.63 53.76 -26.18
CA LEU A 223 4.59 53.55 -27.27
C LEU A 223 5.95 54.17 -26.94
N ASN A 224 5.95 55.36 -26.34
CA ASN A 224 7.17 56.05 -25.93
C ASN A 224 7.91 55.33 -24.79
N SER A 225 7.20 54.72 -23.84
CA SER A 225 7.83 53.94 -22.77
C SER A 225 8.51 52.67 -23.29
N GLY A 226 7.86 51.94 -24.21
CA GLY A 226 8.42 50.73 -24.82
C GLY A 226 9.63 51.00 -25.73
N ALA A 227 9.72 52.20 -26.32
CA ALA A 227 10.89 52.60 -27.10
C ALA A 227 12.13 52.89 -26.24
N SER A 228 11.96 53.31 -24.97
CA SER A 228 13.09 53.62 -24.08
C SER A 228 13.80 52.38 -23.53
N GLU A 229 13.07 51.30 -23.26
CA GLU A 229 13.64 50.05 -22.71
C GLU A 229 14.53 49.33 -23.73
N HIS A 230 14.24 49.48 -25.03
CA HIS A 230 15.00 48.86 -26.11
C HIS A 230 16.32 49.58 -26.45
N ALA A 231 16.49 50.85 -26.03
CA ALA A 231 17.70 51.64 -26.29
C ALA A 231 18.81 51.41 -25.26
N SER A 232 18.48 50.93 -24.05
CA SER A 232 19.42 50.73 -22.94
C SER A 232 20.18 49.38 -22.95
N GLY A 233 19.88 48.46 -23.88
CA GLY A 233 20.49 47.13 -23.96
C GLY A 233 21.62 46.97 -24.98
N ALA A 234 22.00 48.02 -25.72
CA ALA A 234 22.90 47.93 -26.87
C ALA A 234 24.30 48.56 -26.67
N ALA A 235 24.71 48.82 -25.43
CA ALA A 235 26.02 49.41 -25.13
C ALA A 235 26.77 48.60 -24.07
N GLY A 236 27.69 47.74 -24.53
CA GLY A 236 28.71 47.13 -23.68
C GLY A 236 28.95 45.67 -23.99
N ASP A 237 29.78 45.39 -24.98
CA ASP A 237 30.85 44.38 -24.91
C ASP A 237 31.57 44.37 -26.26
N ASP A 238 32.48 45.33 -26.43
CA ASP A 238 33.58 45.23 -27.38
C ASP A 238 34.84 45.80 -26.73
N VAL A 239 35.98 45.23 -27.07
CA VAL A 239 37.33 45.36 -26.45
C VAL A 239 37.56 44.41 -25.26
N SER A 240 38.49 43.46 -25.28
CA SER A 240 39.83 43.52 -25.85
C SER A 240 40.41 42.11 -26.08
N SER A 241 40.89 41.85 -27.31
CA SER A 241 41.96 40.87 -27.57
C SER A 241 43.30 41.51 -27.25
N ALA A 242 44.13 40.80 -26.49
CA ALA A 242 45.59 40.78 -26.60
C ALA A 242 46.12 39.53 -25.88
#